data_AF-X1TX91-F1
#
_entry.id   AF-X1TX91-F1
#
_cell.length_a   1.000
_cell.length_b   1.000
_cell.length_c   1.000
_cell.angle_alpha   90.00
_cell.angle_beta   90.00
_cell.angle_gamma   90.00
#
_symmetry.space_group_name_H-M   'P 1'
#
loop_
_entity.id
_entity.type
_entity.pdbx_description
1 polymer ?
#
loop_
_entity_poly.entity_id
_entity_poly.type
_entity_poly.pdbx_seq_one_letter_code
_entity_poly.pdbx_strand_id
1 'polypeptide(L)'
;IHIARKREVFNERIIMLGLASLPLGFAFSMFFIFIKVLQLPGDFSGITFYGVYEDNLLYALFGKLSYISFGIGGMFFVLAFEIIIKRTKYLLTITFIIIIAIEAFPLDFEITRFVFNYFLIPALMLSVPLVLYLYTKWSHLEFKAVSSFLLFGFILFMISLILAERAHKMLNVYPLILSPLLFLLGCGIIILPIIIDPKVISRALTYWILFAILTFPFVIIMIVIDIVIGSSKNFNQWLTLVFIIAFLIVLIIYFFIIKDIRSEIILVSQKTRKA
;
A
#
# COMPACT_ATOMS: atom_id res chain seq x y z
N ILE A 1 -8.61 19.60 32.53
CA ILE A 1 -9.57 20.19 31.56
C ILE A 1 -9.78 19.16 30.45
N HIS A 2 -10.85 18.37 30.54
CA HIS A 2 -11.26 17.44 29.48
C HIS A 2 -11.93 18.25 28.38
N ILE A 3 -11.21 18.49 27.29
CA ILE A 3 -11.87 18.94 26.05
C ILE A 3 -12.56 17.69 25.48
N ALA A 4 -13.80 17.48 25.90
CA ALA A 4 -14.74 16.66 25.16
C ALA A 4 -14.99 17.37 23.83
N ARG A 5 -14.09 17.16 22.87
CA ARG A 5 -14.24 17.62 21.49
C ARG A 5 -15.48 16.89 20.98
N LYS A 6 -16.60 17.60 20.77
CA LYS A 6 -17.76 17.10 20.00
C LYS A 6 -17.18 16.56 18.68
N ARG A 7 -17.07 15.23 18.57
CA ARG A 7 -16.51 14.56 17.39
C ARG A 7 -17.62 14.54 16.33
N GLU A 8 -17.38 15.23 15.23
CA GLU A 8 -18.31 15.30 14.11
C GLU A 8 -18.32 13.94 13.40
N VAL A 9 -19.47 13.25 13.44
CA VAL A 9 -19.80 12.04 12.68
C VAL A 9 -19.47 12.17 11.18
N PHE A 10 -19.44 13.41 10.67
CA PHE A 10 -19.06 13.74 9.30
C PHE A 10 -17.62 13.32 8.93
N ASN A 11 -16.69 13.31 9.89
CA ASN A 11 -15.28 12.97 9.62
C ASN A 11 -15.07 11.48 9.35
N GLU A 12 -15.82 10.59 9.99
CA GLU A 12 -15.61 9.14 9.86
C GLU A 12 -15.97 8.61 8.47
N ARG A 13 -17.04 9.15 7.87
CA ARG A 13 -17.46 8.76 6.50
C ARG A 13 -16.42 9.15 5.45
N ILE A 14 -15.82 10.34 5.58
CA ILE A 14 -14.75 10.81 4.68
C ILE A 14 -13.51 9.91 4.82
N ILE A 15 -13.17 9.51 6.06
CA ILE A 15 -12.06 8.58 6.32
C ILE A 15 -12.32 7.25 5.63
N MET A 16 -13.50 6.67 5.81
CA MET A 16 -13.86 5.40 5.18
C MET A 16 -13.81 5.48 3.65
N LEU A 17 -14.27 6.59 3.05
CA LEU A 17 -14.17 6.82 1.62
C LEU A 17 -12.71 6.90 1.14
N GLY A 18 -11.85 7.61 1.87
CA GLY A 18 -10.41 7.66 1.58
C GLY A 18 -9.73 6.30 1.72
N LEU A 19 -10.08 5.53 2.74
CA LEU A 19 -9.54 4.19 2.95
C LEU A 19 -10.02 3.21 1.87
N ALA A 20 -11.25 3.37 1.36
CA ALA A 20 -11.80 2.55 0.28
C ALA A 20 -11.27 2.93 -1.11
N SER A 21 -10.87 4.19 -1.33
CA SER A 21 -10.37 4.63 -2.64
C SER A 21 -9.05 3.95 -3.02
N LEU A 22 -8.24 3.59 -2.03
CA LEU A 22 -6.97 2.92 -2.22
C LEU A 22 -7.16 1.51 -2.83
N PRO A 23 -7.84 0.53 -2.19
CA PRO A 23 -8.08 -0.78 -2.79
C PRO A 23 -8.87 -0.70 -4.10
N LEU A 24 -9.74 0.30 -4.27
CA LEU A 24 -10.45 0.54 -5.53
C LEU A 24 -9.49 0.93 -6.68
N GLY A 25 -8.59 1.89 -6.45
CA GLY A 25 -7.58 2.29 -7.44
C GLY A 25 -6.63 1.14 -7.79
N PHE A 26 -6.26 0.31 -6.79
CA PHE A 26 -5.51 -0.92 -7.00
C PHE A 26 -6.28 -1.94 -7.87
N ALA A 27 -7.57 -2.15 -7.60
CA ALA A 27 -8.39 -3.07 -8.37
C ALA A 27 -8.50 -2.65 -9.84
N PHE A 28 -8.73 -1.36 -10.11
CA PHE A 28 -8.71 -0.83 -11.48
C PHE A 28 -7.32 -0.95 -12.12
N SER A 29 -6.26 -0.68 -11.36
CA SER A 29 -4.89 -0.85 -11.85
C SER A 29 -4.61 -2.29 -12.32
N MET A 30 -5.01 -3.29 -11.52
CA MET A 30 -4.87 -4.71 -11.87
C MET A 30 -5.76 -5.12 -13.04
N PHE A 31 -6.98 -4.59 -13.12
CA PHE A 31 -7.88 -4.82 -14.26
C PHE A 31 -7.23 -4.34 -15.58
N PHE A 32 -6.64 -3.15 -15.58
CA PHE A 32 -5.93 -2.65 -16.75
C PHE A 32 -4.64 -3.42 -17.05
N ILE A 33 -3.89 -3.88 -16.05
CA ILE A 33 -2.74 -4.80 -16.24
C ILE A 33 -3.20 -6.10 -16.91
N PHE A 34 -4.33 -6.65 -16.49
CA PHE A 34 -4.88 -7.86 -17.09
C PHE A 34 -5.22 -7.64 -18.57
N ILE A 35 -5.95 -6.58 -18.89
CA ILE A 35 -6.29 -6.24 -20.28
C ILE A 35 -5.02 -5.98 -21.12
N LYS A 36 -4.05 -5.27 -20.54
CA LYS A 36 -2.73 -5.01 -21.16
C LYS A 36 -2.06 -6.31 -21.60
N VAL A 37 -2.03 -7.33 -20.73
CA VAL A 37 -1.40 -8.63 -21.05
C VAL A 37 -2.14 -9.34 -22.20
N LEU A 38 -3.47 -9.21 -22.29
CA LEU A 38 -4.25 -9.77 -23.41
C LEU A 38 -3.93 -9.14 -24.77
N GLN A 39 -3.29 -7.96 -24.80
CA GLN A 39 -2.90 -7.30 -26.05
C GLN A 39 -1.58 -7.82 -26.62
N LEU A 40 -0.82 -8.64 -25.88
CA LEU A 40 0.45 -9.15 -26.35
C LEU A 40 0.22 -10.35 -27.28
N PRO A 41 0.70 -10.30 -28.54
CA PRO A 41 0.75 -11.48 -29.38
C PRO A 41 1.83 -12.43 -28.82
N GLY A 42 1.46 -13.69 -28.61
CA GLY A 42 2.36 -14.69 -28.04
C GLY A 42 1.69 -16.02 -27.81
N ASP A 43 2.51 -17.03 -27.51
CA ASP A 43 2.07 -18.39 -27.21
C ASP A 43 2.50 -18.83 -25.81
N PHE A 44 1.72 -19.74 -25.24
CA PHE A 44 2.09 -20.42 -24.01
C PHE A 44 2.90 -21.66 -24.33
N SER A 45 4.09 -21.78 -23.72
CA SER A 45 4.83 -23.03 -23.66
C SER A 45 4.87 -23.50 -22.20
N GLY A 46 3.99 -24.43 -21.86
CA GLY A 46 3.74 -24.85 -20.48
C GLY A 46 3.00 -23.76 -19.69
N ILE A 47 3.56 -23.36 -18.54
CA ILE A 47 3.02 -22.28 -17.68
C ILE A 47 3.62 -20.90 -17.98
N THR A 48 4.50 -20.81 -18.98
CA THR A 48 5.24 -19.58 -19.29
C THR A 48 4.71 -18.97 -20.59
N PHE A 49 4.37 -17.68 -20.53
CA PHE A 49 3.94 -16.90 -21.70
C PHE A 49 5.16 -16.33 -22.44
N TYR A 50 5.24 -16.61 -23.74
CA TYR A 50 6.25 -16.08 -24.65
C TYR A 50 5.58 -15.13 -25.64
N GLY A 51 5.66 -13.83 -25.36
CA GLY A 51 5.09 -12.79 -26.21
C GLY A 51 6.12 -11.84 -26.78
N VAL A 52 5.81 -11.28 -27.95
CA VAL A 52 6.59 -10.22 -28.58
C VAL A 52 6.12 -8.87 -28.03
N TYR A 53 7.03 -8.16 -27.36
CA TYR A 53 6.79 -6.82 -26.81
C TYR A 53 7.07 -5.74 -27.87
N GLU A 54 6.50 -5.88 -29.06
CA GLU A 54 6.52 -4.81 -30.07
C GLU A 54 5.73 -3.59 -29.57
N ASP A 55 5.97 -2.41 -30.16
CA ASP A 55 5.33 -1.12 -29.84
C ASP A 55 3.82 -1.14 -30.14
N ASN A 56 3.08 -1.91 -29.34
CA ASN A 56 1.63 -1.99 -29.39
C ASN A 56 1.04 -0.81 -28.61
N LEU A 57 0.38 0.09 -29.33
CA LEU A 57 -0.26 1.28 -28.76
C LEU A 57 -1.28 0.92 -27.68
N LEU A 58 -2.05 -0.17 -27.84
CA LEU A 58 -3.03 -0.61 -26.84
C LEU A 58 -2.34 -1.15 -25.58
N TYR A 59 -1.23 -1.88 -25.74
CA TYR A 59 -0.42 -2.36 -24.61
C TYR A 59 0.11 -1.19 -23.77
N ALA A 60 0.66 -0.16 -24.44
CA ALA A 60 1.13 1.06 -23.78
C ALA A 60 -0.01 1.82 -23.10
N LEU A 61 -1.16 1.98 -23.80
CA LEU A 61 -2.33 2.67 -23.28
C LEU A 61 -2.87 2.02 -22.00
N PHE A 62 -3.11 0.71 -22.00
CA PHE A 62 -3.61 0.00 -20.81
C PHE A 62 -2.58 -0.01 -19.68
N GLY A 63 -1.28 -0.02 -20.00
CA GLY A 63 -0.23 0.21 -19.02
C GLY A 63 -0.33 1.58 -18.35
N LYS A 64 -0.52 2.65 -19.12
CA LYS A 64 -0.71 4.00 -18.57
C LYS A 64 -1.98 4.11 -17.74
N LEU A 65 -3.10 3.55 -18.22
CA LEU A 65 -4.37 3.56 -17.47
C LEU A 65 -4.25 2.83 -16.13
N SER A 66 -3.45 1.76 -16.07
CA SER A 66 -3.14 1.06 -14.82
C SER A 66 -2.42 1.97 -13.82
N TYR A 67 -1.39 2.70 -14.26
CA TYR A 67 -0.61 3.62 -13.42
C TYR A 67 -1.44 4.81 -12.94
N ILE A 68 -2.21 5.43 -13.84
CA ILE A 68 -3.11 6.54 -13.52
C ILE A 68 -4.18 6.12 -12.51
N SER A 69 -4.81 4.96 -12.70
CA SER A 69 -5.85 4.46 -11.79
C SER A 69 -5.31 4.23 -10.37
N PHE A 70 -4.10 3.70 -10.29
CA PHE A 70 -3.38 3.53 -9.03
C PHE A 70 -3.10 4.88 -8.35
N GLY A 71 -2.57 5.84 -9.11
CA GLY A 71 -2.31 7.19 -8.64
C GLY A 71 -3.56 7.90 -8.14
N ILE A 72 -4.68 7.80 -8.87
CA ILE A 72 -5.97 8.37 -8.48
C ILE A 72 -6.46 7.77 -7.15
N GLY A 73 -6.36 6.44 -6.98
CA GLY A 73 -6.72 5.79 -5.72
C GLY A 73 -5.90 6.29 -4.53
N GLY A 74 -4.60 6.43 -4.72
CA GLY A 74 -3.67 7.02 -3.76
C GLY A 74 -3.95 8.49 -3.44
N MET A 75 -4.25 9.29 -4.47
CA MET A 75 -4.60 10.70 -4.34
C MET A 75 -5.86 10.88 -3.49
N PHE A 76 -6.92 10.13 -3.77
CA PHE A 76 -8.16 10.21 -2.97
C PHE A 76 -7.95 9.79 -1.52
N PHE A 77 -7.09 8.78 -1.28
CA PHE A 77 -6.75 8.35 0.07
C PHE A 77 -6.06 9.47 0.86
N VAL A 78 -5.06 10.11 0.24
CA VAL A 78 -4.34 11.22 0.88
C VAL A 78 -5.24 12.44 1.04
N LEU A 79 -6.05 12.79 0.03
CA LEU A 79 -6.97 13.92 0.08
C LEU A 79 -7.97 13.80 1.24
N ALA A 80 -8.63 12.64 1.37
CA ALA A 80 -9.56 12.37 2.44
C ALA A 80 -8.93 12.60 3.82
N PHE A 81 -7.64 12.31 3.94
CA PHE A 81 -6.88 12.51 5.16
C PHE A 81 -6.48 13.97 5.41
N GLU A 82 -6.03 14.68 4.37
CA GLU A 82 -5.62 16.08 4.48
C GLU A 82 -6.79 17.00 4.80
N ILE A 83 -8.01 16.67 4.34
CA ILE A 83 -9.27 17.35 4.73
C ILE A 83 -9.45 17.35 6.26
N ILE A 84 -9.03 16.28 6.93
CA ILE A 84 -9.29 16.05 8.37
C ILE A 84 -8.17 16.61 9.22
N ILE A 85 -6.92 16.32 8.88
CA ILE A 85 -5.77 16.73 9.69
C ILE A 85 -5.43 18.21 9.47
N LYS A 86 -5.78 18.81 8.33
CA LYS A 86 -5.58 20.23 7.94
C LYS A 86 -4.14 20.79 8.11
N ARG A 87 -3.19 20.04 8.65
CA ARG A 87 -1.80 20.47 8.92
C ARG A 87 -0.96 20.56 7.67
N THR A 88 -1.13 19.63 6.73
CA THR A 88 -0.31 19.50 5.54
C THR A 88 -0.76 20.42 4.40
N LYS A 89 -1.86 21.19 4.57
CA LYS A 89 -2.37 22.16 3.58
C LYS A 89 -2.46 21.59 2.15
N TYR A 90 -2.89 20.34 2.01
CA TYR A 90 -3.01 19.62 0.73
C TYR A 90 -1.69 19.33 0.00
N LEU A 91 -0.54 19.50 0.65
CA LEU A 91 0.78 19.34 0.02
C LEU A 91 0.97 17.92 -0.53
N LEU A 92 0.51 16.89 0.18
CA LEU A 92 0.65 15.52 -0.31
C LEU A 92 -0.27 15.28 -1.51
N THR A 93 -1.52 15.75 -1.46
CA THR A 93 -2.47 15.66 -2.58
C THR A 93 -1.92 16.34 -3.83
N ILE A 94 -1.33 17.54 -3.68
CA ILE A 94 -0.72 18.29 -4.78
C ILE A 94 0.42 17.47 -5.41
N THR A 95 1.29 16.84 -4.60
CA THR A 95 2.35 15.96 -5.11
C THR A 95 1.78 14.80 -5.92
N PHE A 96 0.72 14.14 -5.45
CA PHE A 96 0.06 13.07 -6.20
C PHE A 96 -0.54 13.57 -7.52
N ILE A 97 -1.18 14.74 -7.52
CA ILE A 97 -1.73 15.35 -8.74
C ILE A 97 -0.62 15.60 -9.76
N ILE A 98 0.52 16.15 -9.33
CA ILE A 98 1.66 16.41 -10.22
C ILE A 98 2.18 15.09 -10.83
N ILE A 99 2.34 14.04 -10.02
CA ILE A 99 2.79 12.73 -10.49
C ILE A 99 1.80 12.14 -11.52
N ILE A 100 0.50 12.15 -11.21
CA ILE A 100 -0.55 11.66 -12.13
C ILE A 100 -0.59 12.48 -13.42
N ALA A 101 -0.44 13.81 -13.32
CA ALA A 101 -0.42 14.67 -14.49
C ALA A 101 0.76 14.31 -15.41
N ILE A 102 1.96 14.11 -14.85
CA ILE A 102 3.14 13.65 -15.59
C ILE A 102 2.84 12.31 -16.29
N GLU A 103 2.21 11.35 -15.61
CA GLU A 103 1.86 10.05 -16.18
C GLU A 103 0.80 10.14 -17.29
N ALA A 104 -0.12 11.11 -17.21
CA ALA A 104 -1.20 11.32 -18.18
C ALA A 104 -0.75 12.02 -19.47
N PHE A 105 0.38 12.74 -19.46
CA PHE A 105 0.94 13.34 -20.67
C PHE A 105 1.40 12.26 -21.67
N PRO A 106 1.53 12.60 -22.98
CA PRO A 106 2.00 11.68 -24.02
C PRO A 106 3.52 11.45 -23.92
N LEU A 107 4.01 11.11 -22.73
CA LEU A 107 5.36 10.64 -22.50
C LEU A 107 5.52 9.22 -23.07
N ASP A 108 6.75 8.85 -23.40
CA ASP A 108 7.10 7.46 -23.70
C ASP A 108 6.65 6.55 -22.53
N PHE A 109 6.09 5.38 -22.87
CA PHE A 109 5.64 4.39 -21.89
C PHE A 109 6.75 3.98 -20.92
N GLU A 110 8.00 3.92 -21.39
CA GLU A 110 9.16 3.63 -20.54
C GLU A 110 9.41 4.73 -19.50
N ILE A 111 9.21 6.00 -19.87
CA ILE A 111 9.29 7.13 -18.93
C ILE A 111 8.12 7.05 -17.93
N THR A 112 6.91 6.72 -18.37
CA THR A 112 5.76 6.54 -17.46
C THR A 112 6.03 5.41 -16.47
N ARG A 113 6.58 4.27 -16.93
CA ARG A 113 6.97 3.15 -16.05
C ARG A 113 8.01 3.59 -15.03
N PHE A 114 8.99 4.40 -15.44
CA PHE A 114 9.98 4.97 -14.54
C PHE A 114 9.32 5.88 -13.49
N VAL A 115 8.45 6.81 -13.89
CA VAL A 115 7.76 7.70 -12.94
C VAL A 115 6.95 6.89 -11.92
N PHE A 116 6.21 5.89 -12.39
CA PHE A 116 5.41 5.00 -11.55
C PHE A 116 6.26 4.23 -10.52
N ASN A 117 7.31 3.54 -10.98
CA ASN A 117 8.14 2.69 -10.13
C ASN A 117 9.02 3.47 -9.16
N TYR A 118 9.50 4.66 -9.54
CA TYR A 118 10.49 5.42 -8.78
C TYR A 118 9.91 6.57 -7.96
N PHE A 119 8.71 7.06 -8.29
CA PHE A 119 8.07 8.14 -7.55
C PHE A 119 6.76 7.69 -6.91
N LEU A 120 5.83 7.13 -7.69
CA LEU A 120 4.49 6.85 -7.19
C LEU A 120 4.47 5.71 -6.15
N ILE A 121 5.10 4.57 -6.46
CA ILE A 121 5.21 3.43 -5.55
C ILE A 121 5.91 3.82 -4.24
N PRO A 122 7.13 4.41 -4.24
CA PRO A 122 7.79 4.83 -3.02
C PRO A 122 7.01 5.89 -2.24
N ALA A 123 6.38 6.85 -2.94
CA ALA A 123 5.55 7.86 -2.30
C ALA A 123 4.39 7.22 -1.52
N LEU A 124 3.72 6.22 -2.09
CA LEU A 124 2.65 5.49 -1.40
C LEU A 124 3.16 4.61 -0.27
N MET A 125 4.31 3.95 -0.44
CA MET A 125 4.95 3.17 0.63
C MET A 125 5.30 4.01 1.85
N LEU A 126 5.55 5.32 1.68
CA LEU A 126 5.81 6.24 2.78
C LEU A 126 4.54 6.93 3.28
N SER A 127 3.68 7.41 2.36
CA SER A 127 2.50 8.20 2.72
C SER A 127 1.45 7.35 3.43
N VAL A 128 1.22 6.11 2.99
CA VAL A 128 0.17 5.26 3.57
C VAL A 128 0.46 4.89 5.03
N PRO A 129 1.66 4.38 5.39
CA PRO A 129 1.99 4.13 6.78
C PRO A 129 2.03 5.40 7.64
N LEU A 130 2.50 6.52 7.08
CA LEU A 130 2.51 7.81 7.80
C LEU A 130 1.08 8.32 8.08
N VAL A 131 0.21 8.27 7.09
CA VAL A 131 -1.20 8.64 7.20
C VAL A 131 -1.90 7.73 8.21
N LEU A 132 -1.69 6.42 8.11
CA LEU A 132 -2.24 5.47 9.07
C LEU A 132 -1.68 5.72 10.48
N TYR A 133 -0.38 6.00 10.66
CA TYR A 133 0.19 6.38 11.97
C TYR A 133 -0.51 7.60 12.59
N LEU A 134 -0.64 8.67 11.79
CA LEU A 134 -1.29 9.90 12.23
C LEU A 134 -2.78 9.64 12.56
N TYR A 135 -3.42 8.74 11.83
CA TYR A 135 -4.77 8.25 12.12
C TYR A 135 -4.82 7.47 13.44
N THR A 136 -3.90 6.53 13.67
CA THR A 136 -3.85 5.73 14.91
C THR A 136 -3.60 6.60 16.13
N LYS A 137 -2.84 7.69 15.99
CA LYS A 137 -2.57 8.62 17.10
C LYS A 137 -3.83 9.39 17.53
N TRP A 138 -4.75 9.69 16.62
CA TRP A 138 -5.86 10.63 16.86
C TRP A 138 -7.26 9.97 16.86
N SER A 139 -7.38 8.71 16.46
CA SER A 139 -8.64 7.97 16.34
C SER A 139 -9.01 7.16 17.60
N HIS A 140 -10.26 6.67 17.68
CA HIS A 140 -10.70 5.74 18.74
C HIS A 140 -10.04 4.36 18.58
N LEU A 141 -9.94 3.60 19.67
CA LEU A 141 -9.33 2.25 19.70
C LEU A 141 -9.86 1.30 18.60
N GLU A 142 -11.15 1.33 18.28
CA GLU A 142 -11.76 0.50 17.22
C GLU A 142 -11.17 0.84 15.85
N PHE A 143 -11.03 2.12 15.53
CA PHE A 143 -10.41 2.61 14.31
C PHE A 143 -8.90 2.34 14.27
N LYS A 144 -8.22 2.30 15.42
CA LYS A 144 -6.81 1.87 15.53
C LYS A 144 -6.66 0.41 15.09
N ALA A 145 -7.61 -0.45 15.40
CA ALA A 145 -7.59 -1.83 14.93
C ALA A 145 -7.88 -1.93 13.43
N VAL A 146 -8.91 -1.23 12.92
CA VAL A 146 -9.21 -1.18 11.47
C VAL A 146 -7.97 -0.74 10.67
N SER A 147 -7.23 0.26 11.15
CA SER A 147 -6.02 0.74 10.50
C SER A 147 -4.91 -0.32 10.39
N SER A 148 -4.87 -1.30 11.30
CA SER A 148 -3.91 -2.41 11.24
C SER A 148 -4.20 -3.39 10.10
N PHE A 149 -5.48 -3.70 9.87
CA PHE A 149 -5.92 -4.52 8.73
C PHE A 149 -5.62 -3.83 7.40
N LEU A 150 -5.87 -2.53 7.34
CA LEU A 150 -5.60 -1.72 6.15
C LEU A 150 -4.11 -1.63 5.84
N LEU A 151 -3.27 -1.40 6.86
CA LEU A 151 -1.82 -1.39 6.67
C LEU A 151 -1.32 -2.76 6.20
N PHE A 152 -1.79 -3.84 6.82
CA PHE A 152 -1.34 -5.17 6.44
C PHE A 152 -1.77 -5.54 5.02
N GLY A 153 -3.03 -5.31 4.66
CA GLY A 153 -3.51 -5.53 3.31
C GLY A 153 -2.78 -4.67 2.27
N PHE A 154 -2.48 -3.40 2.59
CA PHE A 154 -1.67 -2.54 1.74
C PHE A 154 -0.26 -3.11 1.51
N ILE A 155 0.40 -3.61 2.56
CA ILE A 155 1.74 -4.20 2.41
C ILE A 155 1.69 -5.45 1.52
N LEU A 156 0.68 -6.31 1.68
CA LEU A 156 0.47 -7.46 0.78
C LEU A 156 0.27 -7.04 -0.67
N PHE A 157 -0.45 -5.93 -0.91
CA PHE A 157 -0.58 -5.38 -2.26
C PHE A 157 0.74 -4.87 -2.83
N MET A 158 1.52 -4.13 -2.05
CA MET A 158 2.82 -3.63 -2.51
C MET A 158 3.76 -4.79 -2.87
N ILE A 159 3.78 -5.84 -2.06
CA ILE A 159 4.52 -7.07 -2.34
C ILE A 159 4.02 -7.73 -3.62
N SER A 160 2.70 -7.84 -3.79
CA SER A 160 2.09 -8.41 -5.00
C SER A 160 2.54 -7.67 -6.26
N LEU A 161 2.59 -6.33 -6.23
CA LEU A 161 3.08 -5.50 -7.33
C LEU A 161 4.56 -5.74 -7.62
N ILE A 162 5.41 -5.80 -6.58
CA ILE A 162 6.85 -6.10 -6.74
C ILE A 162 7.03 -7.46 -7.42
N LEU A 163 6.31 -8.49 -6.96
CA LEU A 163 6.36 -9.83 -7.54
C LEU A 163 5.74 -9.91 -8.95
N ALA A 164 4.84 -8.98 -9.30
CA ALA A 164 4.25 -8.90 -10.63
C ALA A 164 5.24 -8.34 -11.67
N GLU A 165 6.29 -7.65 -11.23
CA GLU A 165 7.26 -6.99 -12.09
C GLU A 165 8.09 -8.01 -12.90
N ARG A 166 8.43 -7.64 -14.14
CA ARG A 166 9.16 -8.51 -15.08
C ARG A 166 10.49 -8.99 -14.48
N ALA A 167 11.20 -8.10 -13.79
CA ALA A 167 12.48 -8.41 -13.16
C ALA A 167 12.37 -9.59 -12.18
N HIS A 168 11.37 -9.57 -11.30
CA HIS A 168 11.15 -10.62 -10.31
C HIS A 168 10.65 -11.92 -10.95
N LYS A 169 9.79 -11.84 -11.97
CA LYS A 169 9.36 -13.01 -12.76
C LYS A 169 10.54 -13.71 -13.45
N MET A 170 11.50 -12.95 -13.95
CA MET A 170 12.72 -13.48 -14.59
C MET A 170 13.69 -14.17 -13.62
N LEU A 171 13.51 -14.01 -12.30
CA LEU A 171 14.30 -14.74 -11.32
C LEU A 171 13.89 -16.21 -11.22
N ASN A 172 12.64 -16.52 -11.59
CA ASN A 172 12.06 -17.87 -11.51
C ASN A 172 12.20 -18.54 -10.12
N VAL A 173 12.27 -17.73 -9.06
CA VAL A 173 12.39 -18.19 -7.67
C VAL A 173 11.02 -18.43 -7.03
N TYR A 174 10.02 -17.65 -7.44
CA TYR A 174 8.69 -17.68 -6.88
C TYR A 174 7.68 -18.21 -7.90
N PRO A 175 6.64 -18.95 -7.45
CA PRO A 175 5.54 -19.34 -8.32
C PRO A 175 4.86 -18.10 -8.92
N LEU A 176 4.56 -18.12 -10.22
CA LEU A 176 3.87 -17.01 -10.90
C LEU A 176 2.50 -16.68 -10.28
N ILE A 177 1.87 -17.67 -9.64
CA ILE A 177 0.57 -17.52 -8.95
C ILE A 177 0.67 -16.76 -7.62
N LEU A 178 1.87 -16.61 -7.05
CA LEU A 178 2.05 -15.99 -5.74
C LEU A 178 1.62 -14.52 -5.72
N SER A 179 1.96 -13.75 -6.77
CA SER A 179 1.57 -12.34 -6.87
C SER A 179 0.05 -12.14 -6.87
N PRO A 180 -0.74 -12.80 -7.75
CA PRO A 180 -2.20 -12.75 -7.70
C PRO A 180 -2.80 -13.23 -6.37
N LEU A 181 -2.22 -14.27 -5.75
CA LEU A 181 -2.71 -14.81 -4.49
C LEU A 181 -2.53 -13.80 -3.34
N LEU A 182 -1.37 -13.13 -3.26
CA LEU A 182 -1.12 -12.08 -2.29
C LEU A 182 -2.05 -10.87 -2.48
N PHE A 183 -2.38 -10.55 -3.73
CA PHE A 183 -3.38 -9.52 -4.03
C PHE A 183 -4.75 -9.90 -3.46
N LEU A 184 -5.25 -11.12 -3.76
CA LEU A 184 -6.54 -11.58 -3.25
C LEU A 184 -6.59 -11.63 -1.72
N LEU A 185 -5.50 -12.09 -1.08
CA LEU A 185 -5.37 -12.06 0.37
C LEU A 185 -5.40 -10.62 0.91
N GLY A 186 -4.69 -9.69 0.29
CA GLY A 186 -4.70 -8.28 0.66
C GLY A 186 -6.12 -7.69 0.63
N CYS A 187 -6.88 -7.96 -0.45
CA CYS A 187 -8.28 -7.56 -0.56
C CYS A 187 -9.13 -8.17 0.57
N GLY A 188 -9.00 -9.47 0.83
CA GLY A 188 -9.77 -10.16 1.87
C GLY A 188 -9.52 -9.58 3.27
N ILE A 189 -8.27 -9.22 3.57
CA ILE A 189 -7.89 -8.63 4.85
C ILE A 189 -8.45 -7.21 5.01
N ILE A 190 -8.48 -6.42 3.95
CA ILE A 190 -9.02 -5.06 3.98
C ILE A 190 -10.54 -5.06 4.19
N ILE A 191 -11.24 -6.08 3.67
CA ILE A 191 -12.69 -6.23 3.82
C ILE A 191 -13.07 -6.78 5.21
N LEU A 192 -12.17 -7.54 5.85
CA LEU A 192 -12.41 -8.21 7.13
C LEU A 192 -13.05 -7.33 8.22
N PRO A 193 -12.62 -6.06 8.43
CA PRO A 193 -13.21 -5.20 9.44
C PRO A 193 -14.68 -4.82 9.21
N ILE A 194 -15.20 -5.02 7.98
CA ILE A 194 -16.62 -4.80 7.66
C ILE A 194 -17.47 -5.99 8.15
N ILE A 195 -16.88 -7.18 8.19
CA ILE A 195 -17.59 -8.45 8.47
C ILE A 195 -17.51 -8.81 9.95
N ILE A 196 -16.40 -8.48 10.62
CA ILE A 196 -16.16 -8.84 12.02
C ILE A 196 -16.93 -7.92 12.96
N ASP A 197 -17.51 -8.49 14.03
CA ASP A 197 -18.14 -7.73 15.12
C ASP A 197 -17.15 -6.67 15.68
N PRO A 198 -17.53 -5.37 15.71
CA PRO A 198 -16.72 -4.29 16.27
C PRO A 198 -16.15 -4.57 17.66
N LYS A 199 -16.85 -5.35 18.49
CA LYS A 199 -16.38 -5.72 19.84
C LYS A 199 -15.09 -6.54 19.79
N VAL A 200 -14.90 -7.39 18.80
CA VAL A 200 -13.68 -8.18 18.63
C VAL A 200 -12.54 -7.30 18.07
N ILE A 201 -12.89 -6.38 17.16
CA ILE A 201 -11.99 -5.40 16.56
C ILE A 201 -11.39 -4.46 17.62
N SER A 202 -12.06 -4.23 18.74
CA SER A 202 -11.55 -3.37 19.83
C SER A 202 -10.17 -3.76 20.40
N ARG A 203 -9.68 -4.99 20.17
CA ARG A 203 -8.34 -5.46 20.59
C ARG A 203 -7.21 -5.00 19.65
N ALA A 204 -7.09 -3.68 19.46
CA ALA A 204 -6.13 -3.07 18.53
C ALA A 204 -4.68 -3.57 18.70
N LEU A 205 -4.18 -3.63 19.94
CA LEU A 205 -2.79 -4.04 20.20
C LEU A 205 -2.49 -5.46 19.70
N THR A 206 -3.44 -6.39 19.84
CA THR A 206 -3.27 -7.78 19.41
C THR A 206 -3.11 -7.87 17.90
N TYR A 207 -3.95 -7.15 17.14
CA TYR A 207 -3.86 -7.14 15.67
C TYR A 207 -2.58 -6.47 15.17
N TRP A 208 -2.17 -5.35 15.76
CA TRP A 208 -0.92 -4.69 15.41
C TRP A 208 0.29 -5.60 15.63
N ILE A 209 0.36 -6.31 16.76
CA ILE A 209 1.44 -7.27 17.05
C ILE A 209 1.39 -8.45 16.08
N LEU A 210 0.20 -9.04 15.85
CA LEU A 210 0.03 -10.17 14.94
C LEU A 210 0.51 -9.82 13.53
N PHE A 211 0.07 -8.68 12.99
CA PHE A 211 0.49 -8.23 11.67
C PHE A 211 1.96 -7.83 11.63
N ALA A 212 2.56 -7.32 12.72
CA ALA A 212 4.01 -7.09 12.77
C ALA A 212 4.79 -8.39 12.57
N ILE A 213 4.39 -9.44 13.30
CA ILE A 213 5.01 -10.76 13.26
C ILE A 213 4.85 -11.42 11.89
N LEU A 214 3.72 -11.21 11.22
CA LEU A 214 3.52 -11.74 9.87
C LEU A 214 4.31 -10.96 8.81
N THR A 215 4.37 -9.63 8.94
CA THR A 215 4.91 -8.76 7.89
C THR A 215 6.44 -8.69 7.91
N PHE A 216 7.06 -8.53 9.08
CA PHE A 216 8.50 -8.27 9.14
C PHE A 216 9.36 -9.44 8.66
N PRO A 217 9.15 -10.68 9.10
CA PRO A 217 9.93 -11.81 8.61
C PRO A 217 9.78 -11.96 7.08
N PHE A 218 8.56 -11.79 6.57
CA PHE A 218 8.29 -11.90 5.16
C PHE A 218 9.03 -10.83 4.34
N VAL A 219 8.96 -9.57 4.74
CA VAL A 219 9.66 -8.49 4.03
C VAL A 219 11.18 -8.61 4.16
N ILE A 220 11.70 -9.04 5.31
CA ILE A 220 13.13 -9.31 5.49
C ILE A 220 13.58 -10.41 4.53
N ILE A 221 12.84 -11.51 4.41
CA ILE A 221 13.13 -12.59 3.46
C ILE A 221 13.17 -12.06 2.04
N MET A 222 12.17 -11.27 1.64
CA MET A 222 12.12 -10.66 0.30
C MET A 222 13.35 -9.76 0.03
N ILE A 223 13.72 -8.89 0.97
CA ILE A 223 14.89 -8.01 0.85
C ILE A 223 16.18 -8.83 0.73
N VAL A 224 16.34 -9.87 1.55
CA VAL A 224 17.52 -10.74 1.50
C VAL A 224 17.62 -11.43 0.14
N ILE A 225 16.50 -11.97 -0.38
CA ILE A 225 16.49 -12.61 -1.69
C ILE A 225 16.83 -11.60 -2.79
N ASP A 226 16.26 -10.39 -2.74
CA ASP A 226 16.53 -9.34 -3.71
C ASP A 226 17.99 -8.84 -3.64
N ILE A 227 18.61 -8.78 -2.46
CA ILE A 227 20.03 -8.43 -2.31
C ILE A 227 20.91 -9.54 -2.89
N VAL A 228 20.68 -10.79 -2.50
CA VAL A 228 21.50 -11.94 -2.92
C VAL A 228 21.42 -12.13 -4.44
N ILE A 229 20.22 -12.05 -5.00
CA ILE A 229 20.00 -12.27 -6.42
C ILE A 229 20.31 -11.01 -7.24
N GLY A 230 19.93 -9.83 -6.74
CA GLY A 230 20.17 -8.55 -7.41
C GLY A 230 21.66 -8.21 -7.53
N SER A 231 22.46 -8.58 -6.52
CA SER A 231 23.92 -8.51 -6.58
C SER A 231 24.51 -9.38 -7.71
N SER A 232 23.88 -10.52 -8.02
CA SER A 232 24.37 -11.43 -9.08
C SER A 232 24.07 -10.95 -10.52
N LYS A 233 23.09 -10.06 -10.72
CA LYS A 233 22.55 -9.70 -12.05
C LYS A 233 22.72 -8.22 -12.42
N ASN A 234 23.64 -7.48 -11.80
CA ASN A 234 23.81 -6.03 -11.98
C ASN A 234 22.50 -5.24 -11.80
N PHE A 235 21.68 -5.65 -10.82
CA PHE A 235 20.47 -4.92 -10.49
C PHE A 235 20.83 -3.53 -9.95
N ASN A 236 20.01 -2.51 -10.25
CA ASN A 236 20.30 -1.13 -9.89
C ASN A 236 20.37 -0.98 -8.36
N GLN A 237 21.58 -0.95 -7.81
CA GLN A 237 21.84 -0.94 -6.36
C GLN A 237 21.19 0.24 -5.65
N TRP A 238 20.99 1.37 -6.35
CA TRP A 238 20.29 2.53 -5.82
C TRP A 238 18.82 2.24 -5.53
N LEU A 239 18.15 1.45 -6.37
CA LEU A 239 16.75 1.10 -6.16
C LEU A 239 16.61 0.20 -4.92
N THR A 240 17.48 -0.80 -4.79
CA THR A 240 17.52 -1.65 -3.59
C THR A 240 17.74 -0.82 -2.32
N LEU A 241 18.63 0.18 -2.36
CA LEU A 241 18.88 1.09 -1.24
C LEU A 241 17.62 1.89 -0.86
N VAL A 242 16.92 2.48 -1.83
CA VAL A 242 15.68 3.25 -1.59
C VAL A 242 14.61 2.38 -0.93
N PHE A 243 14.43 1.13 -1.40
CA PHE A 243 13.50 0.19 -0.79
C PHE A 243 13.89 -0.20 0.64
N ILE A 244 15.18 -0.42 0.91
CA ILE A 244 15.68 -0.69 2.27
C ILE A 244 15.39 0.49 3.19
N ILE A 245 15.68 1.72 2.75
CA ILE A 245 15.41 2.94 3.54
C ILE A 245 13.91 3.08 3.81
N ALA A 246 13.07 2.92 2.78
CA ALA A 246 11.62 2.96 2.94
C ALA A 246 11.14 1.91 3.94
N PHE A 247 11.65 0.67 3.86
CA PHE A 247 11.33 -0.39 4.81
C PHE A 247 11.72 -0.05 6.25
N LEU A 248 12.92 0.50 6.46
CA LEU A 248 13.37 0.93 7.79
C LEU A 248 12.47 2.02 8.37
N ILE A 249 12.05 2.99 7.55
CA ILE A 249 11.09 4.02 7.97
C ILE A 249 9.76 3.37 8.38
N VAL A 250 9.23 2.43 7.59
CA VAL A 250 7.99 1.70 7.94
C VAL A 250 8.14 0.96 9.28
N LEU A 251 9.29 0.32 9.53
CA LEU A 251 9.55 -0.39 10.79
C LEU A 251 9.57 0.58 11.99
N ILE A 252 10.22 1.74 11.85
CA ILE A 252 10.23 2.79 12.85
C ILE A 252 8.81 3.28 13.15
N ILE A 253 8.01 3.54 12.10
CA ILE A 253 6.61 3.96 12.24
C ILE A 253 5.82 2.89 13.01
N TYR A 254 5.98 1.62 12.65
CA TYR A 254 5.31 0.50 13.29
C TYR A 254 5.61 0.42 14.80
N PHE A 255 6.87 0.61 15.18
CA PHE A 255 7.30 0.66 16.58
C PHE A 255 6.61 1.80 17.33
N PHE A 256 6.55 2.99 16.75
CA PHE A 256 5.85 4.13 17.36
C PHE A 256 4.35 3.87 17.53
N ILE A 257 3.70 3.21 16.57
CA ILE A 257 2.27 2.84 16.68
C ILE A 257 2.04 1.89 17.85
N ILE A 258 2.79 0.80 17.92
CA ILE A 258 2.63 -0.21 18.99
C ILE A 258 2.87 0.43 20.36
N LYS A 259 3.88 1.29 20.48
CA LYS A 259 4.19 2.01 21.72
C LYS A 259 3.04 2.92 22.16
N ASP A 260 2.44 3.67 21.22
CA ASP A 260 1.34 4.61 21.49
C ASP A 260 0.05 3.88 21.92
N ILE A 261 -0.28 2.77 21.26
CA ILE A 261 -1.44 1.94 21.65
C ILE A 261 -1.23 1.34 23.04
N ARG A 262 -0.02 0.85 23.34
CA ARG A 262 0.29 0.25 24.65
C ARG A 262 0.17 1.26 25.78
N SER A 263 0.65 2.49 25.61
CA SER A 263 0.57 3.53 26.64
C SER A 263 -0.88 3.94 26.93
N GLU A 264 -1.72 4.05 25.91
CA GLU A 264 -3.13 4.40 26.06
C GLU A 264 -3.93 3.31 26.82
N ILE A 265 -3.69 2.03 26.52
CA ILE A 265 -4.32 0.91 27.23
C ILE A 265 -3.97 0.93 28.73
N ILE A 266 -2.71 1.22 29.07
CA ILE A 266 -2.25 1.32 30.46
C ILE A 266 -2.98 2.47 31.19
N LEU A 267 -3.12 3.63 30.53
CA LEU A 267 -3.81 4.79 31.10
C LEU A 267 -5.30 4.52 31.35
N VAL A 268 -5.99 3.85 30.42
CA VAL A 268 -7.41 3.48 30.57
C VAL A 268 -7.58 2.52 31.75
N SER A 269 -6.75 1.48 31.85
CA SER A 269 -6.76 0.50 32.93
C SER A 269 -6.53 1.12 34.32
N GLN A 270 -5.62 2.09 34.42
CA GLN A 270 -5.39 2.82 35.68
C GLN A 270 -6.58 3.68 36.10
N LYS A 271 -7.35 4.20 35.13
CA LYS A 271 -8.50 5.06 35.40
C LYS A 271 -9.73 4.26 35.85
N THR A 272 -9.98 3.09 35.26
CA THR A 272 -11.05 2.17 35.70
C THR A 272 -10.78 1.54 37.06
N ARG A 273 -9.52 1.41 37.49
CA ARG A 273 -9.19 0.95 38.85
C ARG A 273 -9.36 2.02 39.93
N LYS A 274 -9.47 3.29 39.55
CA LYS A 274 -9.61 4.43 40.48
C LYS A 274 -11.05 4.97 40.59
N ALA A 275 -11.95 4.50 39.73
CA ALA A 275 -13.38 4.81 39.73
C ALA A 275 -14.15 3.67 40.39
#